data_AF-A0A538QLJ7-F1
#
_entry.id   AF-A0A538QLJ7-F1
#
_cell.length_a   1.000
_cell.length_b   1.000
_cell.length_c   1.000
_cell.angle_alpha   90.00
_cell.angle_beta   90.00
_cell.angle_gamma   90.00
#
_symmetry.space_group_name_H-M   'P 1'
#
loop_
_entity.id
_entity.type
_entity.pdbx_description
1 polymer ?
#
loop_
_entity_poly.entity_id
_entity_poly.type
_entity_poly.pdbx_seq_one_letter_code
_entity_poly.pdbx_strand_id
1 'polypeptide(L)'
;MSAGALLPTTAAPAPRRYEVRREAMVVEGHALAGVELAGYLVGQPLGTAPVVIVVGGITASPFPFGDPASGAEAWWPALQAPDLVDLSRATVLCPCWPGNGSTWRGFDDGDPPERSDGNVIDTPAKPAPLSALGLADLVAAWLDGIGITTPVTSARAWAGWSASRSRCATPSAARA
;
A
#
# COMPACT_ATOMS: atom_id res chain seq x y z
N MET A 1 28.76 -39.88 12.06
CA MET A 1 27.78 -39.33 11.11
C MET A 1 26.82 -38.47 11.90
N SER A 2 27.04 -37.15 11.93
CA SER A 2 26.16 -36.23 12.69
C SER A 2 24.97 -35.86 11.83
N ALA A 3 23.77 -36.19 12.31
CA ALA A 3 22.52 -35.69 11.78
C ALA A 3 22.48 -34.17 12.03
N GLY A 4 22.55 -33.38 10.96
CA GLY A 4 22.24 -31.96 11.03
C GLY A 4 20.76 -31.81 11.38
N ALA A 5 20.47 -31.32 12.58
CA ALA A 5 19.12 -30.97 12.96
C ALA A 5 18.62 -29.89 11.98
N LEU A 6 17.60 -30.23 11.19
CA LEU A 6 16.81 -29.27 10.45
C LEU A 6 16.21 -28.32 11.49
N LEU A 7 16.76 -27.11 11.58
CA LEU A 7 16.15 -26.05 12.38
C LEU A 7 14.69 -25.91 11.92
N PRO A 8 13.73 -25.81 12.85
CA PRO A 8 12.35 -25.60 12.47
C PRO A 8 12.27 -24.30 11.66
N THR A 9 11.94 -24.43 10.38
CA THR A 9 11.56 -23.29 9.53
C THR A 9 10.37 -22.65 10.21
N THR A 10 10.60 -21.53 10.90
CA THR A 10 9.52 -20.74 11.45
C THR A 10 8.68 -20.32 10.25
N ALA A 11 7.40 -20.70 10.23
CA ALA A 11 6.53 -20.36 9.11
C ALA A 11 6.60 -18.85 8.86
N ALA A 12 6.78 -18.46 7.59
CA ALA A 12 6.84 -17.05 7.24
C ALA A 12 5.57 -16.35 7.75
N PRO A 13 5.68 -15.16 8.39
CA PRO A 13 4.53 -14.48 8.93
C PRO A 13 3.52 -14.21 7.81
N ALA A 14 2.26 -14.58 8.06
CA ALA A 14 1.19 -14.39 7.08
C ALA A 14 0.87 -12.90 6.88
N PRO A 15 0.60 -12.44 5.64
CA PRO A 15 0.12 -11.09 5.38
C PRO A 15 -1.20 -10.79 6.10
N ARG A 16 -1.32 -9.60 6.69
CA ARG A 16 -2.51 -9.12 7.38
C ARG A 16 -3.07 -7.91 6.66
N ARG A 17 -4.36 -7.93 6.31
CA ARG A 17 -5.03 -6.83 5.60
C ARG A 17 -5.33 -5.67 6.56
N TYR A 18 -5.12 -4.45 6.09
CA TYR A 18 -5.47 -3.20 6.77
C TYR A 18 -6.26 -2.30 5.82
N GLU A 19 -7.36 -1.77 6.31
CA GLU A 19 -8.24 -0.87 5.56
C GLU A 19 -8.44 0.44 6.32
N VAL A 20 -8.38 1.53 5.58
CA VAL A 20 -8.63 2.90 6.05
C VAL A 20 -9.79 3.44 5.26
N ARG A 21 -10.87 3.80 5.96
CA ARG A 21 -12.02 4.47 5.37
C ARG A 21 -11.88 5.98 5.51
N ARG A 22 -12.24 6.69 4.44
CA ARG A 22 -12.39 8.15 4.41
C ARG A 22 -13.74 8.48 3.80
N GLU A 23 -14.57 9.25 4.51
CA GLU A 23 -15.87 9.68 3.98
C GLU A 23 -15.70 10.53 2.71
N ALA A 24 -14.68 11.39 2.68
CA ALA A 24 -14.29 12.15 1.51
C ALA A 24 -12.79 12.45 1.51
N MET A 25 -12.22 12.66 0.33
CA MET A 25 -10.82 13.08 0.14
C MET A 25 -10.68 13.85 -1.18
N VAL A 26 -9.71 14.75 -1.26
CA VAL A 26 -9.34 15.41 -2.52
C VAL A 26 -7.95 14.94 -2.94
N VAL A 27 -7.82 14.43 -4.16
CA VAL A 27 -6.53 14.03 -4.75
C VAL A 27 -6.39 14.66 -6.13
N GLU A 28 -5.33 15.43 -6.33
CA GLU A 28 -5.08 16.16 -7.60
C GLU A 28 -6.27 17.03 -8.05
N GLY A 29 -7.00 17.60 -7.10
CA GLY A 29 -8.21 18.39 -7.37
C GLY A 29 -9.47 17.56 -7.63
N HIS A 30 -9.39 16.24 -7.67
CA HIS A 30 -10.55 15.34 -7.76
C HIS A 30 -11.13 15.09 -6.38
N ALA A 31 -12.41 15.43 -6.19
CA ALA A 31 -13.16 15.07 -4.99
C ALA A 31 -13.62 13.62 -5.09
N LEU A 32 -13.23 12.83 -4.10
CA LEU A 32 -13.59 11.42 -3.96
C LEU A 32 -14.45 11.28 -2.71
N ALA A 33 -15.47 10.42 -2.78
CA ALA A 33 -16.36 10.11 -1.67
C ALA A 33 -16.33 8.60 -1.37
N GLY A 34 -16.50 8.23 -0.10
CA GLY A 34 -16.54 6.83 0.33
C GLY A 34 -15.26 6.06 0.00
N VAL A 35 -14.10 6.68 0.20
CA VAL A 35 -12.81 6.10 -0.19
C VAL A 35 -12.41 5.00 0.80
N GLU A 36 -12.09 3.82 0.28
CA GLU A 36 -11.54 2.72 1.05
C GLU A 36 -10.11 2.44 0.57
N LEU A 37 -9.11 2.76 1.40
CA LEU A 37 -7.71 2.50 1.13
C LEU A 37 -7.29 1.20 1.82
N ALA A 38 -6.77 0.25 1.06
CA ALA A 38 -6.37 -1.07 1.53
C ALA A 38 -4.88 -1.34 1.30
N GLY A 39 -4.32 -2.21 2.12
CA GLY A 39 -2.99 -2.77 1.94
C GLY A 39 -2.75 -3.92 2.91
N TYR A 40 -1.56 -4.49 2.85
CA TYR A 40 -1.15 -5.61 3.67
C TYR A 40 0.07 -5.28 4.51
N LEU A 41 0.13 -5.91 5.68
CA LEU A 41 1.26 -5.87 6.59
C LEU A 41 1.83 -7.26 6.77
N VAL A 42 3.14 -7.40 6.69
CA VAL A 42 3.85 -8.65 6.96
C VAL A 42 5.06 -8.42 7.88
N GLY A 43 5.41 -9.41 8.71
CA GLY A 43 6.48 -9.31 9.70
C GLY A 43 6.00 -8.82 11.07
N GLN A 44 6.83 -8.01 11.73
CA GLN A 44 6.60 -7.55 13.10
C GLN A 44 5.32 -6.70 13.22
N PRO A 45 4.63 -6.74 14.38
CA PRO A 45 3.47 -5.88 14.64
C PRO A 45 3.76 -4.39 14.39
N LEU A 46 2.74 -3.64 13.99
CA LEU A 46 2.87 -2.20 13.77
C LEU A 46 3.29 -1.50 15.08
N GLY A 47 4.26 -0.59 15.00
CA GLY A 47 4.77 0.15 16.15
C GLY A 47 5.83 -0.59 16.98
N THR A 48 6.15 -1.85 16.68
CA THR A 48 7.17 -2.62 17.42
C THR A 48 8.51 -2.74 16.69
N ALA A 49 8.59 -2.32 15.43
CA ALA A 49 9.77 -2.42 14.59
C ALA A 49 9.84 -1.29 13.56
N PRO A 50 11.02 -1.04 12.95
CA PRO A 50 11.14 -0.16 11.80
C PRO A 50 10.22 -0.57 10.65
N VAL A 51 9.64 0.44 9.99
CA VAL A 51 8.69 0.24 8.90
C VAL A 51 9.41 0.30 7.55
N VAL A 52 9.15 -0.71 6.72
CA VAL A 52 9.54 -0.74 5.31
C VAL A 52 8.28 -0.72 4.45
N ILE A 53 8.12 0.24 3.56
CA ILE A 53 7.05 0.20 2.55
C ILE A 53 7.58 -0.38 1.24
N VAL A 54 6.91 -1.41 0.73
CA VAL A 54 7.21 -2.03 -0.56
C VAL A 54 6.13 -1.64 -1.55
N VAL A 55 6.52 -0.86 -2.54
CA VAL A 55 5.62 -0.35 -3.59
C VAL A 55 5.95 -1.05 -4.90
N GLY A 56 5.05 -1.92 -5.36
CA GLY A 56 5.21 -2.67 -6.61
C GLY A 56 4.85 -1.86 -7.85
N GLY A 57 5.03 -2.43 -9.04
CA GLY A 57 4.49 -1.84 -10.27
C GLY A 57 2.96 -1.83 -10.28
N ILE A 58 2.33 -1.11 -11.22
CA ILE A 58 0.85 -0.93 -11.26
C ILE A 58 0.07 -2.25 -11.33
N THR A 59 0.64 -3.28 -11.93
CA THR A 59 0.04 -4.62 -12.05
C THR A 59 0.47 -5.57 -10.93
N ALA A 60 1.35 -5.14 -10.03
CA ALA A 60 1.83 -5.99 -8.95
C ALA A 60 0.73 -6.18 -7.89
N SER A 61 0.62 -7.40 -7.38
CA SER A 61 -0.19 -7.69 -6.19
C SER A 61 0.46 -7.07 -4.93
N PRO A 62 -0.28 -6.91 -3.82
CA PRO A 62 0.31 -6.46 -2.55
C PRO A 62 1.18 -7.54 -1.86
N PHE A 63 1.57 -8.60 -2.57
CA PHE A 63 2.28 -9.76 -2.01
C PHE A 63 3.68 -9.92 -2.62
N PRO A 64 4.66 -9.06 -2.28
CA PRO A 64 6.03 -9.16 -2.82
C PRO A 64 6.70 -10.49 -2.48
N PHE A 65 6.33 -11.11 -1.36
CA PHE A 65 6.85 -12.40 -0.89
C PHE A 65 5.87 -13.56 -1.12
N GLY A 66 4.77 -13.30 -1.85
CA GLY A 66 3.67 -14.23 -2.04
C GLY A 66 2.74 -14.31 -0.83
N ASP A 67 1.62 -15.02 -1.01
CA ASP A 67 0.67 -15.31 0.05
C ASP A 67 0.06 -16.71 -0.15
N PRO A 68 0.41 -17.70 0.70
CA PRO A 68 -0.16 -19.04 0.61
C PRO A 68 -1.68 -19.09 0.81
N ALA A 69 -2.26 -18.13 1.55
CA ALA A 69 -3.69 -18.15 1.85
C ALA A 69 -4.54 -17.79 0.63
N SER A 70 -4.11 -16.81 -0.16
CA SER A 70 -4.74 -16.45 -1.43
C SER A 70 -4.19 -17.20 -2.65
N GLY A 71 -3.05 -17.88 -2.50
CA GLY A 71 -2.33 -18.51 -3.61
C GLY A 71 -1.54 -17.51 -4.47
N ALA A 72 -1.34 -16.28 -4.00
CA ALA A 72 -0.63 -15.25 -4.77
C ALA A 72 0.86 -15.56 -4.88
N GLU A 73 1.38 -15.52 -6.10
CA GLU A 73 2.81 -15.70 -6.36
C GLU A 73 3.64 -14.49 -5.90
N ALA A 74 4.85 -14.78 -5.42
CA ALA A 74 5.82 -13.77 -5.03
C ALA A 74 6.42 -13.09 -6.26
N TRP A 75 6.33 -11.76 -6.35
CA TRP A 75 6.93 -11.00 -7.44
C TRP A 75 8.30 -10.37 -7.10
N TRP A 76 8.69 -10.35 -5.82
CA TRP A 76 10.02 -9.88 -5.38
C TRP A 76 10.60 -10.69 -4.19
N PRO A 77 10.70 -12.03 -4.30
CA PRO A 77 11.15 -12.86 -3.18
C PRO A 77 12.58 -12.54 -2.71
N ALA A 78 13.46 -12.12 -3.62
CA ALA A 78 14.84 -11.78 -3.30
C ALA A 78 15.00 -10.57 -2.34
N LEU A 79 13.95 -9.75 -2.19
CA LEU A 79 13.96 -8.64 -1.23
C LEU A 79 13.89 -9.14 0.22
N GLN A 80 13.34 -10.34 0.45
CA GLN A 80 13.32 -10.98 1.77
C GLN A 80 14.66 -11.67 2.05
N ALA A 81 15.65 -10.88 2.47
CA ALA A 81 16.96 -11.34 2.88
C ALA A 81 17.36 -10.70 4.22
N PRO A 82 18.19 -11.38 5.06
CA PRO A 82 18.60 -10.86 6.37
C PRO A 82 19.26 -9.47 6.35
N ASP A 83 19.92 -9.13 5.24
CA ASP A 83 20.63 -7.88 5.00
C ASP A 83 19.80 -6.84 4.22
N LEU A 84 18.60 -7.21 3.74
CA LEU A 84 17.68 -6.31 3.02
C LEU A 84 16.39 -6.07 3.81
N VAL A 85 15.50 -7.07 3.86
CA VAL A 85 14.23 -7.03 4.59
C VAL A 85 14.09 -8.31 5.42
N ASP A 86 14.44 -8.20 6.69
CA ASP A 86 14.23 -9.24 7.68
C ASP A 86 12.87 -9.06 8.37
N LEU A 87 11.90 -9.91 8.05
CA LEU A 87 10.54 -9.89 8.60
C LEU A 87 10.49 -10.16 10.12
N SER A 88 11.56 -10.72 10.71
CA SER A 88 11.68 -10.86 12.16
C SER A 88 12.09 -9.55 12.84
N ARG A 89 12.56 -8.56 12.08
CA ARG A 89 13.09 -7.28 12.58
C ARG A 89 12.41 -6.04 12.00
N ALA A 90 11.56 -6.22 10.99
CA ALA A 90 10.85 -5.14 10.30
C ALA A 90 9.35 -5.41 10.23
N THR A 91 8.61 -4.31 10.16
CA THR A 91 7.21 -4.30 9.72
C THR A 91 7.19 -3.87 8.27
N VAL A 92 6.71 -4.73 7.37
CA VAL A 92 6.61 -4.42 5.94
C VAL A 92 5.18 -4.06 5.60
N LEU A 93 5.00 -2.94 4.89
CA LEU A 93 3.72 -2.44 4.39
C LEU A 93 3.68 -2.53 2.87
N CYS A 94 2.61 -3.11 2.35
CA CYS A 94 2.40 -3.34 0.92
C CYS A 94 1.03 -2.76 0.54
N PRO A 95 0.95 -1.50 0.08
CA PRO A 95 -0.32 -0.91 -0.34
C PRO A 95 -0.90 -1.65 -1.55
N CYS A 96 -2.21 -1.70 -1.64
CA CYS A 96 -2.91 -2.12 -2.85
C CYS A 96 -2.93 -0.99 -3.89
N TRP A 97 -3.15 -1.33 -5.16
CA TRP A 97 -3.32 -0.33 -6.22
C TRP A 97 -4.76 -0.19 -6.68
N PRO A 98 -5.24 1.02 -7.02
CA PRO A 98 -6.46 1.19 -7.79
C PRO A 98 -6.40 0.40 -9.10
N GLY A 99 -7.51 -0.23 -9.50
CA GLY A 99 -7.64 -0.94 -10.78
C GLY A 99 -6.91 -2.28 -10.95
N ASN A 100 -6.09 -2.76 -10.00
CA ASN A 100 -5.37 -4.03 -10.14
C ASN A 100 -6.09 -5.26 -9.54
N GLY A 101 -7.38 -5.14 -9.22
CA GLY A 101 -8.17 -6.19 -8.54
C GLY A 101 -7.92 -6.33 -7.04
N SER A 102 -7.00 -5.56 -6.45
CA SER A 102 -6.68 -5.55 -5.00
C SER A 102 -7.28 -4.35 -4.26
N THR A 103 -8.21 -3.63 -4.88
CA THR A 103 -8.18 -2.17 -5.09
C THR A 103 -8.60 -1.28 -3.91
N TRP A 104 -8.40 0.03 -4.12
CA TRP A 104 -9.03 1.10 -3.35
C TRP A 104 -10.37 1.50 -3.94
N ARG A 105 -11.41 1.61 -3.10
CA ARG A 105 -12.75 2.01 -3.53
C ARG A 105 -12.85 3.54 -3.68
N GLY A 106 -13.65 4.01 -4.62
CA GLY A 106 -13.81 5.43 -4.99
C GLY A 106 -13.20 5.81 -6.34
N PHE A 107 -12.40 4.91 -6.96
CA PHE A 107 -11.87 5.05 -8.32
C PHE A 107 -12.47 4.07 -9.33
N ASP A 108 -12.97 2.92 -8.84
CA ASP A 108 -13.56 1.86 -9.65
C ASP A 108 -15.07 2.08 -9.90
N ASP A 109 -15.72 2.94 -9.11
CA ASP A 109 -17.15 3.25 -9.19
C ASP A 109 -17.41 4.28 -10.31
N GLY A 110 -17.37 3.82 -11.55
CA GLY A 110 -17.78 4.58 -12.73
C GLY A 110 -18.15 3.64 -13.87
N ASP A 111 -19.43 3.24 -13.94
CA ASP A 111 -19.95 2.50 -15.09
C ASP A 111 -19.77 3.32 -16.38
N PRO A 112 -19.34 2.71 -17.50
CA PRO A 112 -19.45 3.36 -18.80
C PRO A 112 -20.93 3.61 -19.11
N PRO A 113 -21.31 4.75 -19.71
CA PRO A 113 -22.68 4.96 -20.12
C PRO A 113 -22.98 4.04 -21.31
N GLU A 114 -23.63 2.90 -21.09
CA GLU A 114 -24.48 2.33 -22.13
C GLU A 114 -25.68 3.25 -22.29
N ARG A 115 -25.66 4.09 -23.33
CA ARG A 115 -26.85 4.83 -23.75
C ARG A 115 -27.64 3.99 -24.75
N SER A 116 -28.92 3.76 -24.47
CA SER A 116 -29.90 3.45 -25.52
C SER A 116 -31.02 4.49 -25.65
N ASP A 117 -31.02 5.56 -24.85
CA ASP A 117 -32.22 6.37 -24.63
C ASP A 117 -31.98 7.87 -24.37
N GLY A 118 -30.76 8.38 -24.56
CA GLY A 118 -30.53 9.79 -24.86
C GLY A 118 -30.79 10.83 -23.76
N ASN A 119 -31.23 10.45 -22.56
CA ASN A 119 -31.38 11.38 -21.45
C ASN A 119 -30.06 11.51 -20.66
N VAL A 120 -29.68 12.74 -20.31
CA VAL A 120 -28.50 13.04 -19.48
C VAL A 120 -28.90 12.82 -18.02
N ILE A 121 -28.32 11.81 -17.37
CA ILE A 121 -28.26 11.72 -15.91
C ILE A 121 -26.89 12.26 -15.52
N ASP A 122 -26.86 13.19 -14.55
CA ASP A 122 -25.66 13.73 -13.91
C ASP A 122 -24.96 12.64 -13.07
N THR A 123 -24.43 11.60 -13.72
CA THR A 123 -23.60 10.58 -13.08
C THR A 123 -22.18 11.13 -12.97
N PRO A 124 -21.50 11.05 -11.81
CA PRO A 124 -20.14 11.54 -11.68
C PRO A 124 -19.25 10.83 -12.70
N ALA A 125 -18.59 11.63 -13.55
CA ALA A 125 -17.63 11.12 -14.52
C ALA A 125 -16.57 10.29 -13.80
N LYS A 126 -16.18 9.15 -14.40
CA LYS A 126 -15.05 8.35 -13.93
C LYS A 126 -13.88 9.28 -13.61
N PRO A 127 -13.23 9.16 -12.42
CA PRO A 127 -12.12 10.04 -12.06
C PRO A 127 -11.05 10.00 -13.15
N ALA A 128 -10.43 11.15 -13.45
CA ALA A 128 -9.33 11.20 -14.41
C ALA A 128 -8.19 10.26 -13.95
N PRO A 129 -7.35 9.77 -14.89
CA PRO A 129 -6.19 8.97 -14.53
C PRO A 129 -5.33 9.72 -13.50
N LEU A 130 -4.97 9.04 -12.41
CA LEU A 130 -4.08 9.58 -11.40
C LEU A 130 -2.66 9.71 -11.92
N SER A 131 -1.98 10.81 -11.57
CA SER A 131 -0.54 10.89 -11.74
C SER A 131 0.20 10.09 -10.65
N ALA A 132 1.52 9.95 -10.80
CA ALA A 132 2.36 9.35 -9.76
C ALA A 132 2.28 10.12 -8.43
N LEU A 133 2.06 11.43 -8.46
CA LEU A 133 1.92 12.25 -7.24
C LEU A 133 0.60 11.95 -6.53
N GLY A 134 -0.52 11.94 -7.24
CA GLY A 134 -1.81 11.54 -6.67
C GLY A 134 -1.78 10.12 -6.10
N LEU A 135 -1.07 9.21 -6.75
CA LEU A 135 -0.84 7.87 -6.22
C LEU A 135 -0.09 7.87 -4.88
N ALA A 136 0.92 8.73 -4.75
CA ALA A 136 1.66 8.88 -3.51
C ALA A 136 0.84 9.56 -2.41
N ASP A 137 -0.02 10.52 -2.74
CA ASP A 137 -0.94 11.14 -1.80
C ASP A 137 -1.90 10.12 -1.20
N LEU A 138 -2.39 9.18 -2.02
CA LEU A 138 -3.24 8.10 -1.54
C LEU A 138 -2.47 7.12 -0.64
N VAL A 139 -1.22 6.77 -0.99
CA VAL A 139 -0.36 5.97 -0.11
C VAL A 139 -0.12 6.69 1.22
N ALA A 140 0.12 8.01 1.18
CA ALA A 140 0.31 8.81 2.38
C ALA A 140 -0.96 8.86 3.24
N ALA A 141 -2.13 9.01 2.63
CA ALA A 141 -3.43 8.98 3.33
C ALA A 141 -3.70 7.61 3.98
N TRP A 142 -3.29 6.51 3.34
CA TRP A 142 -3.36 5.17 3.93
C TRP A 142 -2.41 5.04 5.12
N LEU A 143 -1.15 5.44 4.96
CA LEU A 143 -0.14 5.40 6.03
C LEU A 143 -0.56 6.20 7.26
N ASP A 144 -1.06 7.42 7.04
CA ASP A 144 -1.64 8.26 8.09
C ASP A 144 -2.82 7.57 8.80
N GLY A 145 -3.72 6.98 8.02
CA GLY A 145 -4.90 6.28 8.55
C GLY A 145 -4.59 5.04 9.40
N ILE A 146 -3.47 4.35 9.14
CA ILE A 146 -3.00 3.24 9.99
C ILE A 146 -2.10 3.70 11.14
N GLY A 147 -1.89 5.01 11.31
CA GLY A 147 -1.14 5.60 12.43
C GLY A 147 0.38 5.67 12.23
N ILE A 148 0.87 5.54 11.00
CA ILE A 148 2.30 5.69 10.70
C ILE A 148 2.64 7.18 10.56
N THR A 149 3.32 7.72 11.58
CA THR A 149 3.77 9.12 11.64
C THR A 149 5.30 9.27 11.72
N THR A 150 6.02 8.15 11.78
CA THR A 150 7.48 8.07 11.91
C THR A 150 8.17 7.77 10.58
N PRO A 151 9.50 7.92 10.46
CA PRO A 151 10.20 7.73 9.19
C PRO A 151 10.06 6.30 8.66
N VAL A 152 9.62 6.19 7.41
CA VAL A 152 9.46 4.92 6.70
C VAL A 152 10.62 4.74 5.71
N THR A 153 11.23 3.56 5.70
CA THR A 153 12.15 3.18 4.63
C THR A 153 11.34 2.70 3.43
N SER A 154 11.55 3.24 2.23
CA SER A 154 10.82 2.81 1.03
C SER A 154 11.68 1.97 0.10
N ALA A 155 11.19 0.78 -0.26
CA ALA A 155 11.71 -0.05 -1.34
C ALA A 155 10.70 -0.05 -2.51
N ARG A 156 11.17 0.15 -3.74
CA ARG A 156 10.29 0.34 -4.91
C ARG A 156 10.83 -0.38 -6.14
N ALA A 157 9.94 -1.03 -6.89
CA ALA A 157 10.25 -1.62 -8.20
C ALA A 157 9.75 -0.72 -9.34
N TRP A 158 10.35 0.46 -9.55
CA TRP A 158 10.28 1.22 -10.82
C TRP A 158 11.24 2.43 -10.82
N ALA A 159 11.72 2.85 -12.00
CA ALA A 159 12.86 3.78 -12.19
C ALA A 159 12.56 5.30 -12.08
N GLY A 160 11.33 5.70 -11.72
CA GLY A 160 10.88 7.11 -11.84
C GLY A 160 10.84 7.95 -10.57
N TRP A 161 11.10 7.38 -9.37
CA TRP A 161 10.94 8.11 -8.10
C TRP A 161 12.27 8.20 -7.35
N SER A 162 12.83 9.42 -7.26
CA SER A 162 14.01 9.69 -6.44
C SER A 162 13.71 9.48 -4.96
N ALA A 163 14.45 8.58 -4.31
CA ALA A 163 14.38 8.35 -2.87
C ALA A 163 14.78 9.61 -2.09
N SER A 164 13.80 10.37 -1.61
CA SER A 164 14.00 11.40 -0.60
C SER A 164 13.57 10.85 0.76
N ARG A 165 14.49 10.88 1.74
CA ARG A 165 14.10 10.74 3.15
C ARG A 165 13.20 11.92 3.52
N SER A 166 11.89 11.74 3.45
CA SER A 166 10.96 12.75 3.94
C SER A 166 11.05 12.79 5.47
N ARG A 167 11.80 13.76 6.00
CA ARG A 167 11.70 14.15 7.40
C ARG A 167 10.39 14.93 7.52
N CYS A 168 9.34 14.31 8.05
CA CYS A 168 8.18 15.06 8.51
C CYS A 168 8.68 16.04 9.58
N ALA A 169 8.52 17.34 9.31
CA ALA A 169 8.82 18.38 10.28
C ALA A 169 7.87 18.22 11.46
N THR A 170 8.44 18.08 12.66
CA THR A 170 7.69 18.11 13.91
C THR A 170 7.00 19.48 14.03
N PRO A 171 5.69 19.56 14.30
CA PRO A 171 5.09 20.84 14.63
C PRO A 171 5.70 21.32 15.95
N SER A 172 6.39 22.46 15.91
CA SER A 172 6.87 23.15 17.08
C SER A 172 5.66 23.60 17.90
N ALA A 173 5.50 23.00 19.09
CA ALA A 173 4.59 23.50 20.09
C ALA A 173 5.11 24.86 20.59
N ALA A 174 4.59 25.95 20.05
CA ALA A 174 4.66 27.26 20.66
C ALA A 174 3.33 27.55 21.35
N ARG A 175 3.29 27.26 22.66
CA ARG A 175 2.39 27.92 23.60
C ARG A 175 2.85 29.38 23.73
N ALA A 176 1.94 30.32 23.52
CA ALA A 176 1.78 31.55 24.30
C ALA A 176 0.37 32.10 24.03
#